data_AF-A0A1I7URU4-F1
#
_entry.id   AF-A0A1I7URU4-F1
#
_cell.length_a   1.000
_cell.length_b   1.000
_cell.length_c   1.000
_cell.angle_alpha   90.00
_cell.angle_beta   90.00
_cell.angle_gamma   90.00
#
_symmetry.space_group_name_H-M   'P 1'
#
loop_
_entity.id
_entity.type
_entity.pdbx_description
1 polymer ?
#
loop_
_entity_poly.entity_id
_entity_poly.type
_entity_poly.pdbx_seq_one_letter_code
_entity_poly.pdbx_strand_id
1 'polypeptide(L)'
;MAVSKEEMISDLFVQVEIKLDSLIQMCENAEKAYESAEWNKEKRLTLLKFDELVKTAEGNNEAAKDCVMSHLRACLLRVRFAHKLAEIGLFVLFDGPGKLFPIPGVILRLLKSRDVYEKF
;
A
#
# COMPACT_ATOMS: atom_id res chain seq x y z
N MET A 1 20.09 14.03 20.20
CA MET A 1 18.66 13.96 20.57
C MET A 1 18.15 12.59 20.14
N ALA A 2 17.49 11.84 21.02
CA ALA A 2 16.85 10.59 20.62
C ALA A 2 15.62 10.94 19.77
N VAL A 3 15.49 10.31 18.59
CA VAL A 3 14.33 10.50 17.71
C VAL A 3 13.10 9.96 18.44
N SER A 4 12.03 10.76 18.51
CA SER A 4 10.80 10.32 19.18
C SER A 4 10.08 9.26 18.33
N LYS A 5 9.28 8.38 18.96
CA LYS A 5 8.48 7.41 18.19
C LYS A 5 7.49 8.09 17.25
N GLU A 6 7.01 9.28 17.61
CA GLU A 6 6.13 10.09 16.75
C GLU A 6 6.86 10.57 15.50
N GLU A 7 8.11 11.03 15.64
CA GLU A 7 8.98 11.37 14.50
C GLU A 7 9.23 10.14 13.61
N MET A 8 9.48 8.97 14.22
CA MET A 8 9.67 7.72 13.46
C MET A 8 8.40 7.28 12.72
N ILE A 9 7.22 7.44 13.33
CA ILE A 9 5.92 7.15 12.71
C ILE A 9 5.71 8.08 11.51
N SER A 10 5.95 9.38 11.70
CA SER A 10 5.83 10.39 10.64
C SER A 10 6.76 10.08 9.46
N ASP A 11 8.03 9.78 9.72
CA ASP A 11 9.00 9.42 8.68
C ASP A 11 8.59 8.15 7.91
N LEU A 12 8.17 7.10 8.63
CA LEU A 12 7.69 5.87 8.01
C LEU A 12 6.44 6.09 7.15
N PHE A 13 5.52 6.95 7.59
CA PHE A 13 4.32 7.30 6.84
C PHE A 13 4.67 8.01 5.52
N VAL A 14 5.53 9.03 5.58
CA VAL A 14 6.01 9.76 4.39
C VAL A 14 6.70 8.79 3.42
N GLN A 15 7.54 7.88 3.92
CA GLN A 15 8.19 6.89 3.07
C GLN A 15 7.19 5.96 2.36
N VAL A 16 6.12 5.55 3.04
CA VAL A 16 5.07 4.72 2.42
C VAL A 16 4.34 5.51 1.33
N GLU A 17 3.97 6.77 1.60
CA GLU A 17 3.29 7.62 0.64
C GLU A 17 4.11 7.84 -0.64
N ILE A 18 5.38 8.24 -0.50
CA ILE A 18 6.30 8.44 -1.64
C ILE A 18 6.42 7.17 -2.48
N LYS A 19 6.48 5.99 -1.83
CA LYS A 19 6.62 4.72 -2.54
C LYS A 19 5.34 4.30 -3.26
N LEU A 20 4.18 4.59 -2.69
CA LEU A 20 2.90 4.37 -3.36
C LEU A 20 2.78 5.26 -4.60
N ASP A 21 3.12 6.54 -4.49
CA ASP A 21 3.09 7.47 -5.62
C ASP A 21 4.04 7.07 -6.73
N SER A 22 5.27 6.70 -6.39
CA SER A 22 6.23 6.21 -7.37
C SER A 22 5.71 4.98 -8.11
N LEU A 23 5.03 4.06 -7.43
CA LEU A 23 4.48 2.86 -8.05
C LEU A 23 3.28 3.16 -8.96
N ILE A 24 2.39 4.06 -8.54
CA ILE A 24 1.28 4.55 -9.36
C ILE A 24 1.83 5.16 -10.65
N GLN A 25 2.83 6.04 -10.54
CA GLN A 25 3.48 6.68 -11.68
C GLN A 25 4.15 5.66 -12.61
N MET A 26 4.77 4.61 -12.07
CA MET A 26 5.33 3.52 -12.89
C MET A 26 4.26 2.75 -13.65
N CYS A 27 3.09 2.52 -13.05
CA CYS A 27 1.95 1.91 -13.74
C CYS A 27 1.44 2.82 -14.87
N GLU A 28 1.31 4.13 -14.62
CA GLU A 28 0.88 5.11 -15.62
C GLU A 28 1.85 5.20 -16.79
N ASN A 29 3.15 5.30 -16.51
CA ASN A 29 4.20 5.33 -17.53
C ASN A 29 4.26 4.06 -18.39
N ALA A 30 3.83 2.92 -17.83
CA ALA A 30 3.74 1.64 -18.54
C ALA A 30 2.36 1.39 -19.19
N GLU A 31 1.51 2.42 -19.27
CA GLU A 31 0.15 2.37 -19.81
C GLU A 31 -0.75 1.31 -19.13
N LYS A 32 -0.46 0.99 -17.86
CA LYS A 32 -1.21 0.07 -17.02
C LYS A 32 -2.32 0.80 -16.25
N ALA A 33 -3.27 1.35 -17.00
CA ALA A 33 -4.36 2.18 -16.46
C ALA A 33 -5.19 1.47 -15.37
N TYR A 34 -5.39 0.15 -15.52
CA TYR A 34 -6.12 -0.66 -14.53
C TYR A 34 -5.32 -0.80 -13.23
N GLU A 35 -4.04 -1.15 -13.33
CA GLU A 35 -3.15 -1.29 -12.20
C GLU A 35 -2.95 0.05 -11.47
N SER A 36 -2.77 1.15 -12.21
CA SER A 36 -2.73 2.50 -11.62
C SER A 36 -4.00 2.82 -10.83
N ALA A 37 -5.19 2.51 -11.35
CA ALA A 37 -6.46 2.77 -10.66
C ALA A 37 -6.58 1.95 -9.35
N GLU A 38 -6.19 0.68 -9.36
CA GLU A 38 -6.21 -0.17 -8.16
C GLU A 38 -5.19 0.32 -7.12
N TRP A 39 -3.99 0.74 -7.55
CA TRP A 39 -2.97 1.31 -6.65
C TRP A 39 -3.39 2.67 -6.06
N ASN A 40 -4.08 3.51 -6.85
CA ASN A 40 -4.69 4.74 -6.35
C ASN A 40 -5.73 4.47 -5.26
N LYS A 41 -6.57 3.44 -5.46
CA LYS A 41 -7.56 3.01 -4.46
C LYS A 41 -6.89 2.49 -3.19
N GLU A 42 -5.84 1.67 -3.31
CA GLU A 42 -5.07 1.16 -2.17
C GLU A 42 -4.37 2.30 -1.41
N LYS A 43 -3.78 3.27 -2.13
CA LYS A 43 -3.18 4.46 -1.50
C LYS A 43 -4.21 5.17 -0.62
N ARG A 44 -5.40 5.46 -1.15
CA ARG A 44 -6.45 6.15 -0.40
C ARG A 44 -6.87 5.39 0.87
N LEU A 45 -7.08 4.07 0.76
CA LEU A 45 -7.47 3.24 1.91
C LEU A 45 -6.35 3.14 2.95
N THR A 46 -5.11 3.00 2.50
CA THR A 46 -3.93 2.90 3.36
C THR A 46 -3.71 4.19 4.15
N LEU A 47 -3.78 5.36 3.49
CA LEU A 47 -3.62 6.65 4.16
C LEU A 47 -4.75 6.93 5.15
N LEU A 48 -6.01 6.59 4.80
CA LEU A 48 -7.15 6.71 5.73
C LEU A 48 -6.93 5.87 7.00
N LYS A 49 -6.55 4.60 6.84
CA LYS A 49 -6.30 3.70 7.96
C LYS A 49 -5.15 4.18 8.85
N PHE A 50 -4.12 4.77 8.26
CA PHE A 50 -3.02 5.32 9.03
C PHE A 50 -3.40 6.58 9.80
N ASP A 51 -4.22 7.48 9.23
CA ASP A 51 -4.75 8.63 9.96
C ASP A 51 -5.53 8.20 11.21
N GLU A 52 -6.37 7.17 11.08
CA GLU A 52 -7.08 6.57 12.22
C GLU A 52 -6.12 5.98 13.26
N LEU A 53 -5.12 5.19 12.82
CA LEU A 53 -4.13 4.58 13.70
C LEU A 53 -3.26 5.61 14.43
N VAL A 54 -2.86 6.67 13.76
CA VAL A 54 -2.09 7.77 14.37
C VAL A 54 -2.89 8.45 15.46
N LYS A 55 -4.17 8.78 15.22
CA LYS A 55 -5.07 9.33 16.25
C LYS A 55 -5.18 8.43 17.48
N THR A 56 -5.19 7.10 17.29
CA THR A 56 -5.21 6.16 18.42
C THR A 56 -3.87 6.05 19.16
N ALA A 57 -2.78 6.47 18.54
CA ALA A 57 -1.42 6.44 19.07
C ALA A 57 -0.93 7.78 19.63
N GLU A 58 -1.73 8.85 19.52
CA GLU A 58 -1.44 10.16 20.12
C GLU A 58 -1.38 10.07 21.66
N GLY A 59 -0.50 10.87 22.27
CA GLY A 59 -0.30 10.93 23.72
C GLY A 59 0.65 9.85 24.26
N ASN A 60 0.49 9.45 25.52
CA ASN A 60 1.43 8.55 26.22
C ASN A 60 1.18 7.05 25.99
N ASN A 61 0.50 6.69 24.90
CA ASN A 61 0.21 5.28 24.59
C ASN A 61 1.32 4.64 23.75
N GLU A 62 2.41 4.28 24.42
CA GLU A 62 3.60 3.70 23.79
C GLU A 62 3.32 2.38 23.05
N ALA A 63 2.40 1.55 23.57
CA ALA A 63 2.01 0.30 22.93
C ALA A 63 1.27 0.54 21.61
N ALA A 64 0.40 1.56 21.55
CA ALA A 64 -0.24 1.97 20.31
C ALA A 64 0.79 2.47 19.30
N LYS A 65 1.76 3.31 19.71
CA LYS A 65 2.85 3.78 18.84
C LYS A 65 3.66 2.62 18.25
N ASP A 66 4.01 1.63 19.06
CA ASP A 66 4.74 0.45 18.58
C ASP A 66 3.91 -0.37 17.58
N CYS A 67 2.60 -0.49 17.81
CA CYS A 67 1.68 -1.12 16.87
C CYS A 67 1.62 -0.39 15.53
N VAL A 68 1.50 0.94 15.55
CA VAL A 68 1.49 1.77 14.33
C VAL A 68 2.80 1.64 13.57
N MET A 69 3.94 1.73 14.26
CA MET A 69 5.26 1.55 13.65
C MET A 69 5.40 0.17 12.99
N SER A 70 4.92 -0.90 13.63
CA SER A 70 4.94 -2.25 13.07
C SER A 70 4.11 -2.34 11.79
N HIS A 71 2.90 -1.76 11.80
CA HIS A 71 2.03 -1.72 10.62
C HIS A 71 2.64 -0.92 9.46
N LEU A 72 3.24 0.23 9.75
CA LEU A 72 3.92 1.07 8.77
C LEU A 72 5.13 0.36 8.16
N ARG A 73 5.97 -0.29 8.98
CA ARG A 73 7.10 -1.08 8.50
C ARG A 73 6.66 -2.23 7.60
N ALA A 74 5.61 -2.95 8.00
CA ALA A 74 5.05 -4.02 7.19
C ALA A 74 4.50 -3.49 5.86
N CYS A 75 3.77 -2.37 5.87
CA CYS A 75 3.30 -1.71 4.65
C CYS A 75 4.45 -1.26 3.74
N LEU A 76 5.47 -0.61 4.32
CA LEU A 76 6.63 -0.14 3.56
C LEU A 76 7.37 -1.30 2.87
N LEU A 77 7.56 -2.42 3.56
CA LEU A 77 8.15 -3.62 2.97
C LEU A 77 7.36 -4.10 1.75
N ARG A 78 6.02 -4.11 1.85
CA ARG A 78 5.10 -4.51 0.78
C ARG A 78 5.20 -3.62 -0.43
N VAL A 79 5.11 -2.31 -0.23
CA VAL A 79 5.15 -1.34 -1.32
C VAL A 79 6.54 -1.35 -1.96
N ARG A 80 7.63 -1.48 -1.19
CA ARG A 80 8.99 -1.63 -1.73
C ARG A 80 9.13 -2.87 -2.60
N PHE A 81 8.55 -3.99 -2.19
CA PHE A 81 8.57 -5.21 -2.98
C PHE A 81 7.82 -5.03 -4.31
N ALA A 82 6.60 -4.49 -4.27
CA ALA A 82 5.82 -4.19 -5.48
C ALA A 82 6.53 -3.18 -6.40
N HIS A 83 7.16 -2.16 -5.82
CA HIS A 83 8.00 -1.19 -6.53
C HIS A 83 9.15 -1.87 -7.27
N LYS A 84 9.89 -2.76 -6.59
CA LYS A 84 10.98 -3.53 -7.21
C LYS A 84 10.51 -4.45 -8.34
N LEU A 85 9.32 -5.03 -8.21
CA LEU A 85 8.71 -5.83 -9.28
C LEU A 85 8.30 -4.95 -10.48
N ALA A 86 7.73 -3.78 -10.23
CA ALA A 86 7.40 -2.84 -11.29
C ALA A 86 8.66 -2.35 -12.03
N GLU A 87 9.80 -2.19 -11.36
CA GLU A 87 11.09 -1.82 -11.99
C GLU A 87 11.54 -2.84 -13.04
N ILE A 88 11.17 -4.11 -12.88
CA ILE A 88 11.45 -5.18 -13.85
C ILE A 88 10.26 -5.48 -14.77
N GLY A 89 9.24 -4.62 -14.78
CA GLY A 89 8.05 -4.72 -15.64
C GLY A 89 6.96 -5.67 -15.14
N LEU A 90 7.07 -6.20 -13.92
CA LEU A 90 6.06 -7.04 -13.30
C LEU A 90 5.14 -6.21 -12.40
N PHE A 91 3.93 -5.96 -12.87
CA PHE A 91 2.92 -5.20 -12.13
C PHE A 91 2.03 -6.13 -11.32
N VAL A 92 2.00 -5.92 -10.01
CA VAL A 92 1.23 -6.71 -9.04
C VAL A 92 0.02 -5.94 -8.56
N LEU A 93 -1.05 -6.68 -8.28
CA LEU A 93 -2.32 -6.17 -7.74
C LEU A 93 -2.61 -6.81 -6.38
N PHE A 94 -3.48 -6.16 -5.59
CA PHE A 94 -3.94 -6.70 -4.31
C PHE A 94 -5.31 -7.37 -4.43
N ASP A 95 -5.48 -8.46 -3.67
CA ASP A 95 -6.77 -9.14 -3.46
C ASP A 95 -7.53 -8.56 -2.24
N GLY A 96 -7.27 -7.28 -1.93
CA GLY A 96 -7.79 -6.56 -0.77
C GLY A 96 -6.71 -6.10 0.22
N PRO A 97 -7.08 -5.21 1.17
CA PRO A 97 -6.13 -4.57 2.08
C PRO A 97 -5.38 -5.59 2.93
N GLY A 98 -4.05 -5.56 2.85
CA GLY A 98 -3.16 -6.44 3.62
C GLY A 98 -2.95 -7.84 3.04
N LYS A 99 -3.59 -8.21 1.92
CA LYS A 99 -3.34 -9.48 1.22
C LYS A 99 -2.39 -9.27 0.03
N LEU A 100 -1.13 -9.59 0.27
CA LEU A 100 -0.08 -9.67 -0.74
C LEU A 100 -0.16 -11.02 -1.47
N PHE A 101 -0.96 -11.10 -2.53
CA PHE A 101 -0.69 -12.10 -3.54
C PHE A 101 -0.26 -11.37 -4.81
N PRO A 102 1.00 -11.50 -5.25
CA PRO A 102 1.44 -10.93 -6.51
C PRO A 102 0.75 -11.70 -7.63
N ILE A 103 -0.44 -11.25 -8.01
CA ILE A 103 -1.12 -11.73 -9.20
C ILE A 103 -0.70 -10.79 -10.33
N PRO A 104 -0.02 -11.30 -11.38
CA PRO A 104 0.23 -10.54 -12.59
C PRO A 104 -1.09 -9.95 -13.09
N GLY A 105 -1.13 -8.66 -13.44
CA GLY A 105 -2.39 -7.98 -13.83
C GLY A 105 -3.21 -8.69 -14.91
N VAL A 106 -2.55 -9.47 -15.78
CA VAL A 106 -3.19 -10.32 -16.80
C VAL A 106 -4.08 -11.41 -16.19
N ILE A 107 -3.64 -12.01 -15.07
CA ILE A 107 -4.37 -13.08 -14.38
C ILE A 107 -5.55 -12.52 -13.58
N LEU A 108 -5.43 -11.31 -13.02
CA LEU A 108 -6.54 -10.67 -12.30
C LEU A 108 -7.69 -10.29 -13.25
N ARG A 109 -7.40 -9.87 -14.50
CA ARG A 109 -8.45 -9.67 -15.52
C ARG A 109 -9.24 -10.95 -15.78
N LEU A 110 -8.57 -12.10 -15.86
CA LEU A 110 -9.22 -13.40 -16.07
C LEU A 110 -10.06 -13.85 -14.86
N LEU A 111 -9.60 -13.56 -13.64
CA LEU A 111 -10.34 -13.87 -12.41
C LEU A 111 -11.56 -12.95 -12.24
N LYS A 112 -11.40 -11.63 -12.38
CA LYS A 112 -12.52 -10.68 -12.26
C LYS A 112 -13.52 -10.78 -13.43
N SER A 113 -13.12 -11.25 -14.61
CA SER A 113 -14.08 -11.56 -15.70
C SER A 113 -14.99 -12.75 -15.36
N ARG A 114 -14.53 -13.66 -14.47
CA ARG A 114 -15.35 -14.76 -13.97
C ARG A 114 -16.37 -14.30 -12.92
N ASP A 115 -15.99 -13.38 -12.04
CA ASP A 115 -16.89 -12.85 -11.01
C ASP A 115 -17.96 -11.87 -11.53
N VAL A 116 -17.82 -11.34 -12.76
CA VAL A 116 -18.83 -10.44 -13.37
C VAL A 116 -19.94 -11.20 -14.12
N TYR A 117 -19.82 -12.52 -14.30
CA TYR A 117 -20.92 -13.36 -14.82
C TYR A 117 -21.69 -14.13 -13.73
N GLU A 118 -21.28 -14.02 -12.45
CA GLU A 118 -22.03 -14.54 -11.30
C GLU A 118 -22.35 -13.43 -10.29
N LYS A 119 -23.09 -12.42 -10.74
CA LYS A 119 -24.19 -11.85 -9.95
C LYS A 119 -24.99 -10.88 -10.82
N PHE A 120 -26.28 -11.23 -10.92
CA PHE A 120 -27.40 -10.36 -11.25
C PHE A 120 -27.26 -8.93 -10.73
#